data_AF-A0AAW7ADC4-F1
#
_entry.id   AF-A0AAW7ADC4-F1
#
_cell.length_a   1.000
_cell.length_b   1.000
_cell.length_c   1.000
_cell.angle_alpha   90.00
_cell.angle_beta   90.00
_cell.angle_gamma   90.00
#
_symmetry.space_group_name_H-M   'P 1'
#
loop_
_entity.id
_entity.type
_entity.pdbx_description
1 polymer ?
#
loop_
_entity_poly.entity_id
_entity_poly.type
_entity_poly.pdbx_seq_one_letter_code
_entity_poly.pdbx_strand_id
1 'polypeptide(L)' 'VSVETLMGYLFEIIDPHSVNKQGEDVGEKYRTGVYSQNEQHLTIAKAFIAARPDADKIAVEVLPLTNYVPSDD' A
#
# COMPACT_ATOMS: atom_id res chain seq x y z
N VAL A 1 8.92 13.98 7.57
CA VAL A 1 8.49 12.57 7.58
C VAL A 1 8.89 11.95 6.24
N SER A 2 9.52 10.77 6.23
CA SER A 2 9.97 10.11 4.99
C SER A 2 8.97 9.04 4.51
N VAL A 3 9.11 8.56 3.27
CA VAL A 3 8.27 7.49 2.72
C VAL A 3 8.48 6.19 3.50
N GLU A 4 9.71 5.87 3.87
CA GLU A 4 10.03 4.68 4.69
C GLU A 4 9.31 4.72 6.03
N THR A 5 9.26 5.88 6.69
CA THR A 5 8.52 6.04 7.94
C THR A 5 7.02 5.81 7.74
N LEU A 6 6.43 6.38 6.68
CA LEU A 6 5.01 6.19 6.37
C LEU A 6 4.68 4.73 6.01
N MET A 7 5.57 4.05 5.28
CA MET A 7 5.44 2.63 4.97
C MET A 7 5.49 1.77 6.23
N GLY A 8 6.38 2.10 7.18
CA GLY A 8 6.44 1.46 8.48
C GLY A 8 5.11 1.53 9.23
N TYR A 9 4.54 2.73 9.35
CA TYR A 9 3.25 2.92 10.00
C TYR A 9 2.10 2.25 9.25
N LEU A 10 2.10 2.29 7.91
CA LEU A 10 1.07 1.62 7.11
C LEU A 10 1.06 0.11 7.36
N PHE A 11 2.24 -0.53 7.32
CA PHE A 11 2.38 -1.97 7.53
C PHE A 11 2.16 -2.42 8.99
N GLU A 12 2.12 -1.49 9.93
CA GLU A 12 1.75 -1.76 11.32
C GLU A 12 0.23 -1.92 11.49
N ILE A 13 -0.57 -1.25 10.66
CA ILE A 13 -2.04 -1.16 10.85
C ILE A 13 -2.86 -1.99 9.86
N ILE A 14 -2.29 -2.40 8.73
CA ILE A 14 -2.98 -3.23 7.71
C ILE A 14 -2.62 -4.71 7.86
N ASP A 15 -3.47 -5.58 7.32
CA ASP A 15 -3.06 -6.93 6.93
C ASP A 15 -2.47 -6.88 5.50
N PRO A 16 -1.14 -6.99 5.32
CA PRO A 16 -0.49 -6.85 4.02
C PRO A 16 -0.62 -8.11 3.14
N HIS A 17 -1.13 -9.22 3.67
CA HIS A 17 -1.30 -10.50 2.95
C HIS A 17 -2.72 -10.66 2.41
N SER A 18 -3.67 -9.86 2.90
CA SER A 18 -5.07 -9.94 2.52
C SER A 18 -5.35 -9.35 1.13
N VAL A 19 -6.13 -10.08 0.33
CA VAL A 19 -6.57 -9.64 -1.00
C VAL A 19 -8.01 -9.14 -0.91
N ASN A 20 -8.24 -7.88 -1.33
CA ASN A 20 -9.57 -7.26 -1.41
C ASN A 20 -10.39 -7.35 -0.11
N LYS A 21 -9.72 -7.28 1.05
CA LYS A 21 -10.34 -7.36 2.38
C LYS A 21 -9.44 -6.70 3.43
N GLN A 22 -10.03 -6.03 4.42
CA GLN A 22 -9.35 -5.59 5.65
C GLN A 22 -10.31 -5.73 6.84
N GLY A 23 -9.94 -6.51 7.85
CA GLY A 23 -10.85 -6.84 8.96
C GLY A 23 -12.12 -7.52 8.47
N GLU A 24 -13.29 -6.98 8.84
CA GLU A 24 -14.60 -7.48 8.40
C GLU A 24 -15.06 -6.89 7.05
N ASP A 25 -14.36 -5.88 6.52
CA ASP A 25 -14.69 -5.22 5.26
C ASP A 25 -14.15 -6.00 4.06
N VAL A 26 -15.04 -6.40 3.13
CA VAL A 26 -14.73 -7.22 1.95
C VAL A 26 -15.12 -6.52 0.65
N GLY A 27 -14.25 -6.58 -0.35
CA GLY A 27 -14.45 -6.04 -1.70
C GLY A 27 -13.21 -5.30 -2.23
N GLU A 28 -13.15 -5.11 -3.55
CA GLU A 28 -11.99 -4.48 -4.23
C GLU A 28 -11.69 -3.07 -3.73
N LYS A 29 -12.69 -2.33 -3.24
CA LYS A 29 -12.50 -1.00 -2.62
C LYS A 29 -11.66 -1.02 -1.34
N TYR A 30 -11.49 -2.19 -0.72
CA TYR A 30 -10.70 -2.40 0.49
C TYR A 30 -9.35 -3.06 0.23
N ARG A 31 -8.92 -3.15 -1.04
CA ARG A 31 -7.58 -3.64 -1.37
C ARG A 31 -6.53 -2.70 -0.80
N THR A 32 -5.42 -3.27 -0.35
CA THR A 32 -4.27 -2.51 0.11
C THR A 32 -3.42 -2.07 -1.08
N GLY A 33 -3.06 -0.79 -1.15
CA GLY A 33 -2.23 -0.26 -2.22
C GLY A 33 -1.51 1.04 -1.83
N VAL A 34 -0.37 1.27 -2.46
CA VAL A 34 0.42 2.50 -2.37
C VAL A 34 0.47 3.14 -3.75
N TYR A 35 -0.09 4.34 -3.86
CA TYR A 35 -0.13 5.10 -5.11
C TYR A 35 0.58 6.43 -4.96
N SER A 36 1.33 6.81 -5.99
CA SER A 36 2.00 8.11 -6.01
C SER A 36 2.19 8.62 -7.44
N GLN A 37 2.22 9.94 -7.58
CA GLN A 37 2.64 10.61 -8.81
C GLN A 37 4.17 10.72 -8.90
N ASN A 38 4.88 10.55 -7.78
CA ASN A 38 6.34 10.59 -7.75
C ASN A 38 6.91 9.16 -7.84
N GLU A 39 7.65 8.88 -8.91
CA GLU A 39 8.30 7.58 -9.14
C GLU A 39 9.31 7.20 -8.05
N GLN A 40 9.95 8.20 -7.41
CA GLN A 40 10.87 7.95 -6.31
C GLN A 40 10.14 7.36 -5.10
N HIS A 41 8.91 7.83 -4.80
CA HIS A 41 8.11 7.26 -3.72
C HIS A 41 7.76 5.80 -4.00
N LEU A 42 7.38 5.49 -5.26
CA LEU A 42 7.08 4.12 -5.68
C LEU A 42 8.31 3.22 -5.59
N THR A 43 9.49 3.75 -5.93
CA THR A 43 10.77 3.03 -5.82
C THR A 43 11.07 2.70 -4.37
N ILE A 44 10.92 3.66 -3.46
CA ILE A 44 11.14 3.46 -2.02
C ILE A 44 10.13 2.45 -1.46
N ALA A 45 8.84 2.57 -1.80
CA ALA A 45 7.81 1.63 -1.34
C ALA A 45 8.07 0.19 -1.82
N LYS A 46 8.46 0.01 -3.09
CA LYS A 46 8.86 -1.31 -3.62
C LYS A 46 10.09 -1.86 -2.91
N ALA A 47 11.10 -1.03 -2.65
CA ALA A 47 12.29 -1.44 -1.92
C ALA A 47 11.97 -1.84 -0.48
N PHE A 48 11.06 -1.12 0.19
CA PHE A 48 10.57 -1.46 1.52
C PHE A 48 9.92 -2.84 1.55
N ILE A 49 9.02 -3.14 0.59
CA ILE A 49 8.37 -4.46 0.47
C ILE A 49 9.41 -5.55 0.19
N ALA A 50 10.31 -5.31 -0.77
CA ALA A 50 11.31 -6.29 -1.19
C ALA A 50 12.35 -6.62 -0.08
N ALA A 51 12.56 -5.72 0.87
CA ALA A 51 13.46 -5.95 2.00
C ALA A 51 12.84 -6.84 3.10
N ARG A 52 11.54 -7.14 3.04
CA ARG A 52 10.86 -7.96 4.04
C ARG A 52 11.03 -9.45 3.76
N PRO A 53 11.12 -10.30 4.81
CA PRO A 53 11.25 -11.75 4.63
C PRO A 53 10.00 -12.40 4.03
N ASP A 54 8.84 -11.75 4.11
CA ASP A 54 7.54 -12.21 3.60
C ASP A 54 7.15 -11.54 2.27
N ALA A 55 8.11 -10.94 1.55
CA ALA A 55 7.86 -10.17 0.33
C ALA A 55 7.05 -10.92 -0.73
N ASP A 56 7.24 -12.23 -0.84
CA ASP A 56 6.55 -13.12 -1.78
C ASP A 56 5.05 -13.29 -1.47
N LYS A 57 4.62 -12.96 -0.26
CA LYS A 57 3.23 -13.10 0.21
C LYS A 57 2.49 -11.77 0.30
N ILE A 58 3.18 -10.64 0.14
CA ILE A 58 2.58 -9.32 0.25
C ILE A 58 1.68 -9.06 -0.95
N ALA A 59 0.40 -8.76 -0.66
CA ALA A 59 -0.64 -8.45 -1.64
C ALA A 59 -0.79 -6.93 -1.89
N VAL A 60 -0.02 -6.09 -1.18
CA VAL A 60 -0.05 -4.63 -1.33
C VAL A 60 0.46 -4.23 -2.71
N GLU A 61 -0.39 -3.61 -3.53
CA GLU A 61 0.02 -3.13 -4.85
C GLU A 61 0.78 -1.80 -4.76
N VAL A 62 1.78 -1.61 -5.63
CA VAL A 62 2.54 -0.34 -5.72
C VAL A 62 2.50 0.16 -7.16
N LEU A 63 1.62 1.13 -7.43
CA LEU A 63 1.28 1.58 -8.77
C LEU A 63 1.30 3.11 -8.89
N PRO A 64 1.51 3.68 -10.09
CA PRO A 64 1.34 5.11 -10.32
C PRO A 64 -0.09 5.57 -9.99
N LEU A 65 -0.22 6.74 -9.35
CA LEU A 65 -1.53 7.36 -9.15
C LEU A 65 -2.02 7.95 -10.48
N THR A 66 -3.04 7.35 -11.06
CA THR A 66 -3.61 7.78 -12.35
C THR A 66 -4.84 8.67 -12.20
N ASN A 67 -5.66 8.45 -11.17
CA ASN A 67 -6.86 9.24 -10.89
C ASN A 67 -7.17 9.22 -9.38
N TYR A 68 -7.62 10.36 -8.84
CA TYR A 68 -8.10 10.48 -7.46
C TYR A 68 -9.41 11.28 -7.46
N VAL A 69 -10.48 10.64 -7.00
CA VAL A 69 -11.78 11.28 -6.82
C VAL A 69 -11.99 11.46 -5.31
N PRO A 70 -12.07 12.69 -4.80
CA PRO A 70 -12.41 12.94 -3.40
C PRO A 70 -13.75 12.31 -3.05
N SER A 71 -13.87 11.82 -1.81
CA SER A 71 -15.17 11.44 -1.25
C SER A 71 -16.05 12.67 -1.02
N ASP A 72 -17.35 12.44 -0.85
CA ASP A 72 -18.29 13.48 -0.40
C ASP A 72 -17.89 14.03 0.98
N ASP A 73 -18.31 15.28 1.26
CA ASP A 73 -18.07 16.02 2.52
C ASP A 73 -18.79 15.40 3.73
#